data_AF-A0ABD4BF02-F1
#
_entry.id   AF-A0ABD4BF02-F1
#
_cell.length_a   1.000
_cell.length_b   1.000
_cell.length_c   1.000
_cell.angle_alpha   90.00
_cell.angle_beta   90.00
_cell.angle_gamma   90.00
#
_symmetry.space_group_name_H-M   'P 1'
#
loop_
_entity.id
_entity.type
_entity.pdbx_description
1 polymer ?
#
loop_
_entity_poly.entity_id
_entity_poly.type
_entity_poly.pdbx_seq_one_letter_code
_entity_poly.pdbx_strand_id
1 'polypeptide(L)'
;MIIRGICMPVHVIDNLSTVAPAQWDALVPGNQPFLRHAFLSALEDSGSLGPRSGWRAEHVLHYENDQLVAALPAYRKWHSYGEYVFDHAWADACRRAGIAYYPKLLVAVPFSPVGGSRILLATPQGGMELLSELPAYLQSGGLSSAHVNFTEDHFCLG
;
A
#
# COMPACT_ATOMS: atom_id res chain seq x y z
N MET A 1 -30.10 -14.16 -12.33
CA MET A 1 -29.82 -14.17 -10.89
C MET A 1 -28.31 -14.15 -10.72
N ILE A 2 -27.72 -12.95 -10.69
CA ILE A 2 -26.28 -12.77 -10.50
C ILE A 2 -26.10 -12.42 -9.03
N ILE A 3 -25.49 -13.33 -8.27
CA ILE A 3 -25.08 -13.06 -6.90
C ILE A 3 -24.02 -11.98 -7.01
N ARG A 4 -24.36 -10.73 -6.66
CA ARG A 4 -23.35 -9.72 -6.33
C ARG A 4 -22.63 -10.27 -5.11
N GLY A 5 -21.42 -10.80 -5.30
CA GLY A 5 -20.52 -11.09 -4.20
C GLY A 5 -20.43 -9.85 -3.32
N ILE A 6 -20.64 -10.04 -2.03
CA ILE A 6 -20.52 -8.96 -1.05
C ILE A 6 -19.04 -8.61 -1.04
N CYS A 7 -18.67 -7.50 -1.70
CA CYS A 7 -17.39 -6.84 -1.51
C CYS A 7 -17.22 -6.61 0.00
N MET A 8 -16.27 -7.30 0.63
CA MET A 8 -15.94 -7.03 2.02
C MET A 8 -14.97 -5.85 2.00
N PRO A 9 -15.24 -4.74 2.69
CA PRO A 9 -14.37 -3.58 2.62
C PRO A 9 -12.94 -3.95 3.04
N VAL A 10 -11.94 -3.52 2.26
CA VAL A 10 -10.53 -3.61 2.65
C VAL A 10 -10.31 -3.14 4.09
N HIS A 11 -9.49 -3.89 4.82
CA HIS A 11 -9.13 -3.57 6.19
C HIS A 11 -7.90 -2.67 6.19
N VAL A 12 -7.99 -1.51 6.82
CA VAL A 12 -6.88 -0.56 6.87
C VAL A 12 -6.38 -0.42 8.29
N ILE A 13 -5.06 -0.55 8.44
CA ILE A 13 -4.35 -0.41 9.72
C ILE A 13 -3.25 0.64 9.61
N ASP A 14 -2.97 1.30 10.72
CA ASP A 14 -1.93 2.33 10.85
C ASP A 14 -0.69 1.85 11.64
N ASN A 15 -0.67 0.56 11.99
CA ASN A 15 0.45 -0.08 12.68
C ASN A 15 0.48 -1.57 12.37
N LEU A 16 1.61 -2.06 11.87
CA LEU A 16 1.79 -3.45 11.43
C LEU A 16 1.87 -4.46 12.59
N SER A 17 2.11 -4.01 13.83
CA SER A 17 2.11 -4.87 15.01
C SER A 17 0.77 -5.54 15.29
N THR A 18 -0.34 -5.05 14.69
CA THR A 18 -1.66 -5.68 14.81
C THR A 18 -1.83 -6.89 13.89
N VAL A 19 -0.87 -7.17 13.01
CA VAL A 19 -0.84 -8.34 12.11
C VAL A 19 0.21 -9.31 12.60
N ALA A 20 -0.15 -10.60 12.66
CA ALA A 20 0.82 -11.64 13.01
C ALA A 20 1.97 -11.65 11.96
N PRO A 21 3.25 -11.59 12.38
CA PRO A 21 4.38 -11.54 11.44
C PRO A 21 4.36 -12.69 10.42
N ALA A 22 3.99 -13.89 10.87
CA ALA A 22 3.89 -15.06 10.00
C ALA A 22 2.83 -14.93 8.89
N GLN A 23 1.70 -14.25 9.16
CA GLN A 23 0.67 -14.03 8.13
C GLN A 23 1.14 -13.01 7.10
N TRP A 24 1.79 -11.92 7.54
CA TRP A 24 2.34 -10.93 6.64
C TRP A 24 3.48 -11.50 5.79
N ASP A 25 4.46 -12.14 6.43
CA ASP A 25 5.65 -12.66 5.76
C ASP A 25 5.35 -13.82 4.81
N ALA A 26 4.24 -14.52 4.99
CA ALA A 26 3.74 -15.52 4.04
C ALA A 26 3.37 -14.91 2.68
N LEU A 27 2.99 -13.63 2.63
CA LEU A 27 2.70 -12.91 1.39
C LEU A 27 3.94 -12.31 0.71
N VAL A 28 5.07 -12.24 1.43
CA VAL A 28 6.27 -11.53 0.97
C VAL A 28 7.17 -12.48 0.18
N PRO A 29 7.49 -12.16 -1.10
CA PRO A 29 8.41 -12.96 -1.90
C PRO A 29 9.77 -13.15 -1.23
N GLY A 30 10.40 -14.30 -1.48
CA GLY A 30 11.62 -14.73 -0.77
C GLY A 30 12.72 -13.66 -0.67
N ASN A 31 12.98 -12.92 -1.75
CA ASN A 31 14.09 -11.95 -1.85
C ASN A 31 13.69 -10.49 -1.55
N GLN A 32 12.77 -10.24 -0.62
CA GLN A 32 12.25 -8.90 -0.31
C GLN A 32 12.35 -8.55 1.19
N PRO A 33 13.58 -8.39 1.75
CA PRO A 33 13.78 -8.13 3.18
C PRO A 33 13.14 -6.81 3.65
N PHE A 34 13.08 -5.81 2.77
CA PHE A 34 12.49 -4.50 3.06
C PHE A 34 10.95 -4.49 3.09
N LEU A 35 10.33 -5.60 2.70
CA LEU A 35 8.89 -5.81 2.82
C LEU A 35 8.53 -6.74 3.98
N ARG A 36 9.53 -7.33 4.65
CA ARG A 36 9.29 -8.20 5.81
C ARG A 36 8.65 -7.41 6.95
N HIS A 37 7.79 -8.09 7.70
CA HIS A 37 7.08 -7.51 8.84
C HIS A 37 8.03 -6.80 9.78
N ALA A 38 9.10 -7.49 10.19
CA ALA A 38 10.07 -6.97 11.15
C ALA A 38 10.75 -5.67 10.69
N PHE A 39 11.01 -5.51 9.40
CA PHE A 39 11.63 -4.29 8.88
C PHE A 39 10.64 -3.12 8.90
N LEU A 40 9.42 -3.32 8.40
CA LEU A 40 8.39 -2.28 8.33
C LEU A 40 7.92 -1.86 9.74
N SER A 41 7.66 -2.83 10.63
CA SER A 41 7.32 -2.58 12.02
C SER A 41 8.43 -1.80 12.74
N ALA A 42 9.70 -2.11 12.50
CA ALA A 42 10.80 -1.36 13.12
C ALA A 42 10.83 0.12 12.68
N LEU A 43 10.42 0.45 11.45
CA LEU A 43 10.31 1.84 11.00
C LEU A 43 9.18 2.59 11.71
N GLU A 44 8.08 1.90 11.98
CA GLU A 44 6.95 2.43 12.76
C GLU A 44 7.35 2.61 14.23
N ASP A 45 7.86 1.57 14.87
CA ASP A 45 8.21 1.54 16.30
C ASP A 45 9.33 2.52 16.65
N SER A 46 10.27 2.74 15.73
CA SER A 46 11.35 3.73 15.91
C SER A 46 10.90 5.18 15.74
N GLY A 47 9.68 5.43 15.23
CA GLY A 47 9.20 6.76 14.88
C GLY A 47 9.88 7.36 13.64
N SER A 48 10.50 6.52 12.80
CA SER A 48 10.99 6.93 11.48
C SER A 48 9.81 7.30 10.57
N LEU A 49 8.67 6.62 10.75
CA LEU A 49 7.38 6.97 10.16
C LEU A 49 6.59 7.88 11.09
N GLY A 50 5.72 8.72 10.51
CA GLY A 50 4.82 9.60 11.24
C GLY A 50 4.70 10.99 10.63
N PRO A 51 4.01 11.91 11.33
CA PRO A 51 3.68 13.24 10.80
C PRO A 51 4.90 14.06 10.38
N ARG A 52 6.05 13.90 11.05
CA ARG A 52 7.28 14.65 10.76
C ARG A 52 7.97 14.23 9.47
N SER A 53 7.92 12.94 9.12
CA SER A 53 8.49 12.44 7.86
C SER A 53 7.47 12.51 6.72
N GLY A 54 6.21 12.76 7.05
CA GLY A 54 5.09 12.76 6.11
C GLY A 54 4.72 11.37 5.62
N TRP A 55 5.27 10.30 6.21
CA TRP A 55 4.90 8.92 5.96
C TRP A 55 3.96 8.46 7.06
N ARG A 56 2.64 8.48 6.80
CA ARG A 56 1.67 7.92 7.75
C ARG A 56 1.28 6.52 7.31
N ALA A 57 1.58 5.49 8.11
CA ALA A 57 1.18 4.12 7.82
C ALA A 57 -0.34 4.03 7.61
N GLU A 58 -0.72 3.31 6.56
CA GLU A 58 -2.10 3.11 6.14
C GLU A 58 -2.14 1.82 5.30
N HIS A 59 -1.64 0.72 5.87
CA HIS A 59 -1.55 -0.57 5.20
C HIS A 59 -2.95 -1.09 4.88
N VAL A 60 -3.13 -1.57 3.65
CA VAL A 60 -4.42 -2.06 3.15
C VAL A 60 -4.36 -3.57 3.10
N LEU A 61 -5.31 -4.25 3.72
CA LEU A 61 -5.33 -5.70 3.91
C LEU A 61 -6.62 -6.28 3.35
N HIS A 62 -6.52 -7.49 2.79
CA HIS A 62 -7.66 -8.30 2.38
C HIS A 62 -7.61 -9.65 3.08
N TYR A 63 -8.71 -10.02 3.73
CA TYR A 63 -8.85 -11.25 4.49
C TYR A 63 -9.94 -12.14 3.90
N GLU A 64 -9.68 -13.44 3.86
CA GLU A 64 -10.66 -14.48 3.56
C GLU A 64 -10.65 -15.51 4.71
N ASN A 65 -11.78 -15.72 5.39
CA ASN A 65 -11.88 -16.67 6.51
C ASN A 65 -10.75 -16.50 7.55
N ASP A 66 -10.50 -15.26 7.99
CA ASP A 66 -9.43 -14.86 8.92
C ASP A 66 -7.98 -15.10 8.43
N GLN A 67 -7.80 -15.50 7.17
CA GLN A 67 -6.50 -15.58 6.53
C GLN A 67 -6.21 -14.32 5.74
N LEU A 68 -5.05 -13.71 5.97
CA LEU A 68 -4.57 -12.60 5.18
C LEU A 68 -4.15 -13.13 3.80
N VAL A 69 -4.87 -12.73 2.74
CA VAL A 69 -4.66 -13.24 1.38
C VAL A 69 -4.04 -12.21 0.44
N ALA A 70 -4.17 -10.92 0.75
CA ALA A 70 -3.45 -9.86 0.06
C ALA A 70 -3.20 -8.64 0.98
N ALA A 71 -2.15 -7.89 0.68
CA ALA A 71 -1.81 -6.68 1.40
C ALA A 71 -1.06 -5.66 0.53
N LEU A 72 -1.21 -4.38 0.86
CA LEU A 72 -0.41 -3.27 0.34
C LEU A 72 0.39 -2.64 1.49
N PRO A 73 1.73 -2.58 1.41
CA PRO A 73 2.55 -1.74 2.27
C PRO A 73 2.35 -0.27 1.90
N ALA A 74 1.27 0.31 2.42
CA ALA A 74 0.78 1.62 2.00
C ALA A 74 0.89 2.71 3.08
N TYR A 75 1.01 3.95 2.62
CA TYR A 75 1.23 5.14 3.44
C TYR A 75 0.48 6.34 2.87
N ARG A 76 -0.17 7.12 3.72
CA ARG A 76 -0.70 8.43 3.31
C ARG A 76 0.41 9.46 3.17
N LYS A 77 0.40 10.19 2.06
CA LYS A 77 1.34 11.27 1.76
C LYS A 77 0.61 12.57 1.47
N TRP A 78 1.12 13.68 2.02
CA TRP A 78 0.71 15.06 1.70
C TRP A 78 1.77 15.84 0.93
N HIS A 79 2.92 15.21 0.67
CA HIS A 79 4.03 15.73 -0.12
C HIS A 79 4.90 14.55 -0.55
N SER A 80 5.68 14.71 -1.62
CA SER A 80 6.57 13.65 -2.12
C SER A 80 7.97 13.61 -1.49
N TYR A 81 8.26 14.42 -0.46
CA TYR A 81 9.54 14.28 0.26
C TYR A 81 9.73 12.87 0.81
N GLY A 82 10.97 12.38 0.68
CA GLY A 82 11.36 11.02 1.06
C GLY A 82 10.94 9.94 0.05
N GLU A 83 10.11 10.28 -0.94
CA GLU A 83 9.90 9.45 -2.11
C GLU A 83 11.12 9.62 -3.03
N TYR A 84 11.74 8.53 -3.46
CA TYR A 84 12.84 8.56 -4.43
C TYR A 84 12.34 8.80 -5.86
N VAL A 85 11.03 9.05 -6.02
CA VAL A 85 10.38 9.52 -7.24
C VAL A 85 9.91 10.94 -6.97
N PHE A 86 10.68 11.93 -7.46
CA PHE A 86 10.35 13.34 -7.31
C PHE A 86 9.32 13.76 -8.36
N ASP A 87 8.04 13.62 -8.03
CA ASP A 87 6.91 13.90 -8.92
C ASP A 87 6.46 15.38 -8.93
N HIS A 88 7.33 16.32 -8.56
CA HIS A 88 6.99 17.75 -8.47
C HIS A 88 6.35 18.29 -9.75
N ALA A 89 6.80 17.85 -10.92
CA ALA A 89 6.23 18.24 -12.21
C ALA A 89 4.76 17.79 -12.37
N TRP A 90 4.42 16.60 -11.85
CA TRP A 90 3.05 16.08 -11.86
C TRP A 90 2.16 16.83 -10.87
N ALA A 91 2.64 17.04 -9.64
CA ALA A 91 1.92 17.83 -8.64
C ALA A 91 1.63 19.24 -9.15
N ASP A 92 2.60 19.87 -9.82
CA ASP A 92 2.45 21.19 -10.44
C ASP A 92 1.46 21.18 -11.61
N ALA A 93 1.49 20.15 -12.45
CA ALA A 93 0.54 20.00 -13.55
C ALA A 93 -0.90 19.83 -13.04
N CYS A 94 -1.10 18.96 -12.05
CA CYS A 94 -2.41 18.75 -11.41
C CYS A 94 -2.93 20.03 -10.78
N ARG A 95 -2.09 20.76 -10.05
CA ARG A 95 -2.43 22.07 -9.48
C ARG A 95 -2.83 23.08 -10.56
N ARG A 96 -2.11 23.17 -11.68
CA ARG A 96 -2.47 24.03 -12.82
C ARG A 96 -3.81 23.63 -13.46
N ALA A 97 -4.14 22.33 -13.44
CA ALA A 97 -5.39 21.79 -13.95
C ALA A 97 -6.55 21.81 -12.93
N GLY A 98 -6.34 22.30 -11.70
CA GLY A 98 -7.34 22.27 -10.63
C GLY A 98 -7.64 20.87 -10.07
N ILE A 99 -6.75 19.90 -10.33
CA ILE A 99 -6.87 18.51 -9.86
C ILE A 99 -6.10 18.38 -8.55
N ALA A 100 -6.75 17.84 -7.51
CA ALA A 100 -6.08 17.53 -6.25
C ALA A 100 -5.04 16.41 -6.47
N TYR A 101 -3.80 16.63 -6.02
CA TYR A 101 -2.72 15.63 -6.08
C TYR A 101 -2.45 14.97 -4.73
N TYR A 102 -2.85 15.63 -3.65
CA TYR A 102 -2.70 15.18 -2.27
C TYR A 102 -4.02 15.34 -1.51
N PRO A 103 -4.24 14.58 -0.42
CA PRO A 103 -3.40 13.46 -0.01
C PRO A 103 -3.52 12.28 -0.98
N LYS A 104 -2.42 11.57 -1.19
CA LYS A 104 -2.37 10.34 -2.00
C LYS A 104 -2.03 9.14 -1.12
N LEU A 105 -2.45 7.96 -1.54
CA LEU A 105 -2.01 6.69 -0.96
C LEU A 105 -0.75 6.24 -1.73
N LEU A 106 0.35 6.04 -1.02
CA LEU A 106 1.59 5.57 -1.60
C LEU A 106 1.86 4.13 -1.16
N VAL A 107 1.96 3.21 -2.11
CA VAL A 107 2.40 1.84 -1.89
C VAL A 107 3.88 1.74 -2.23
N ALA A 108 4.72 1.56 -1.21
CA ALA A 108 6.18 1.64 -1.34
C ALA A 108 6.91 0.98 -0.17
N VAL A 109 8.24 0.89 -0.28
CA VAL A 109 9.13 0.75 0.88
C VAL A 109 9.54 2.17 1.32
N PRO A 110 9.36 2.58 2.59
CA PRO A 110 9.77 3.90 3.05
C PRO A 110 11.27 4.12 2.90
N PHE A 111 11.64 5.34 2.46
CA PHE A 111 13.03 5.82 2.38
C PHE A 111 14.00 4.94 1.57
N SER A 112 13.49 4.10 0.67
CA SER A 112 14.34 3.18 -0.09
C SER A 112 13.82 2.95 -1.51
N PRO A 113 14.63 3.16 -2.57
CA PRO A 113 14.24 2.90 -3.95
C PRO A 113 14.43 1.42 -4.34
N VAL A 114 14.10 0.50 -3.45
CA VAL A 114 14.27 -0.95 -3.69
C VAL A 114 13.16 -1.45 -4.59
N GLY A 115 13.50 -2.16 -5.67
CA GLY A 115 12.53 -2.83 -6.55
C GLY A 115 11.88 -4.05 -5.90
N GLY A 116 10.65 -4.36 -6.31
CA GLY A 116 9.96 -5.58 -5.90
C GLY A 116 8.45 -5.45 -5.91
N SER A 117 7.74 -6.56 -5.74
CA SER A 117 6.27 -6.52 -5.66
C SER A 117 5.79 -5.55 -4.58
N ARG A 118 4.76 -4.76 -4.91
CA ARG A 118 4.04 -3.88 -3.98
C ARG A 118 2.64 -4.36 -3.68
N ILE A 119 2.23 -5.43 -4.34
CA ILE A 119 0.96 -6.10 -4.13
C ILE A 119 1.33 -7.46 -3.59
N LEU A 120 1.30 -7.57 -2.26
CA LEU A 120 1.62 -8.81 -1.56
C LEU A 120 0.38 -9.69 -1.65
N LEU A 121 0.51 -10.91 -2.16
CA LEU A 121 -0.64 -11.77 -2.45
C LEU A 121 -0.28 -13.24 -2.24
N ALA A 122 -1.19 -13.98 -1.63
CA ALA A 122 -1.13 -15.43 -1.53
C ALA A 122 -1.66 -16.07 -2.82
N THR A 123 -2.66 -15.44 -3.44
CA THR A 123 -3.25 -15.85 -4.71
C THR A 123 -3.48 -14.64 -5.61
N PRO A 124 -3.42 -14.79 -6.95
CA PRO A 124 -3.77 -13.72 -7.88
C PRO A 124 -5.19 -13.18 -7.67
N GLN A 125 -6.12 -14.05 -7.29
CA GLN A 125 -7.52 -13.69 -7.02
C GLN A 125 -7.64 -12.71 -5.84
N GLY A 126 -6.99 -13.00 -4.70
CA GLY A 126 -7.02 -12.10 -3.54
C GLY A 126 -6.41 -10.73 -3.84
N GLY A 127 -5.37 -10.68 -4.69
CA GLY A 127 -4.81 -9.43 -5.17
C GLY A 127 -5.79 -8.63 -6.04
N MET A 128 -6.50 -9.30 -6.96
CA MET A 128 -7.51 -8.67 -7.81
C MET A 128 -8.70 -8.13 -7.00
N GLU A 129 -9.14 -8.86 -5.99
CA GLU A 129 -10.22 -8.45 -5.10
C GLU A 129 -9.84 -7.20 -4.30
N LEU A 130 -8.65 -7.20 -3.66
CA LEU A 130 -8.11 -6.04 -2.96
C LEU A 130 -8.07 -4.80 -3.87
N LEU A 131 -7.53 -4.94 -5.08
CA LEU A 131 -7.42 -3.82 -6.03
C LEU A 131 -8.79 -3.32 -6.51
N SER A 132 -9.78 -4.22 -6.62
CA SER A 132 -11.13 -3.85 -7.05
C SER A 132 -11.85 -2.97 -6.02
N GLU A 133 -11.49 -3.08 -4.75
CA GLU A 133 -12.08 -2.35 -3.63
C GLU A 133 -11.34 -1.06 -3.30
N LEU A 134 -10.08 -0.96 -3.70
CA LEU A 134 -9.23 0.21 -3.44
C LEU A 134 -9.87 1.54 -3.85
N PRO A 135 -10.56 1.68 -5.01
CA PRO A 135 -11.20 2.96 -5.38
C PRO A 135 -12.26 3.45 -4.38
N ALA A 136 -13.06 2.55 -3.80
CA ALA A 136 -14.05 2.91 -2.79
C ALA A 136 -13.38 3.38 -1.49
N TYR A 137 -12.27 2.75 -1.12
CA TYR A 137 -11.45 3.20 0.00
C TYR A 137 -10.81 4.57 -0.27
N LEU A 138 -10.23 4.80 -1.44
CA LEU A 138 -9.64 6.11 -1.79
C LEU A 138 -10.69 7.22 -1.70
N GLN A 139 -11.88 6.99 -2.25
CA GLN A 139 -12.97 7.96 -2.22
C GLN A 139 -13.42 8.27 -0.78
N SER A 140 -13.71 7.24 0.02
CA SER A 140 -14.16 7.42 1.42
C SER A 140 -13.08 8.01 2.32
N GLY A 141 -11.81 7.71 2.04
CA GLY A 141 -10.65 8.26 2.74
C GLY A 141 -10.24 9.66 2.28
N GLY A 142 -10.91 10.27 1.31
CA GLY A 142 -10.55 11.59 0.76
C GLY A 142 -9.17 11.63 0.10
N LEU A 143 -8.73 10.50 -0.48
CA LEU A 143 -7.46 10.34 -1.19
C LEU A 143 -7.66 10.64 -2.67
N SER A 144 -6.78 11.44 -3.26
CA SER A 144 -6.87 11.81 -4.67
C SER A 144 -6.52 10.65 -5.63
N SER A 145 -5.61 9.79 -5.20
CA SER A 145 -5.02 8.73 -6.03
C SER A 145 -4.28 7.69 -5.19
N ALA A 146 -4.00 6.54 -5.79
CA ALA A 146 -3.03 5.56 -5.30
C ALA A 146 -1.81 5.54 -6.24
N HIS A 147 -0.62 5.53 -5.65
CA HIS A 147 0.66 5.53 -6.35
C HIS A 147 1.45 4.31 -5.91
N VAL A 148 2.04 3.59 -6.86
CA VAL A 148 2.84 2.39 -6.58
C VAL A 148 4.25 2.64 -7.08
N ASN A 149 5.22 2.70 -6.15
CA ASN A 149 6.60 3.03 -6.49
C ASN A 149 7.49 1.79 -6.46
N PHE A 150 8.38 1.70 -7.46
CA PHE A 150 9.38 0.63 -7.60
C PHE A 150 8.78 -0.79 -7.63
N THR A 151 7.57 -0.92 -8.17
CA THR A 151 6.98 -2.25 -8.45
C THR A 151 7.60 -2.86 -9.70
N GLU A 152 7.72 -4.18 -9.70
CA GLU A 152 8.15 -4.92 -10.89
C GLU A 152 6.95 -5.20 -11.81
N ASP A 153 7.21 -5.33 -13.12
CA ASP A 153 6.20 -5.56 -14.17
C ASP A 153 5.57 -6.97 -14.11
N HIS A 154 6.04 -7.82 -13.20
CA HIS A 154 5.77 -9.24 -13.18
C HIS A 154 4.57 -9.59 -12.30
N PHE A 155 3.35 -9.44 -12.83
CA PHE A 155 2.26 -10.38 -12.50
C PHE A 155 2.60 -11.73 -13.13
N CYS A 156 3.65 -12.41 -12.65
CA CYS A 156 3.95 -13.75 -13.10
C CYS A 156 2.96 -14.70 -12.43
N LEU A 157 1.81 -14.87 -13.11
CA LEU A 157 1.06 -16.11 -13.09
C LEU A 157 2.01 -17.23 -13.55
N GLY A 158 2.68 -17.86 -12.58
CA GLY A 158 3.31 -19.16 -12.75
C GLY A 158 2.36 -20.26 -12.34
#